data_AF-A0A117NT16-F1
#
_entry.id   AF-A0A117NT16-F1
#
_cell.length_a   1.000
_cell.length_b   1.000
_cell.length_c   1.000
_cell.angle_alpha   90.00
_cell.angle_beta   90.00
_cell.angle_gamma   90.00
#
_symmetry.space_group_name_H-M   'P 1'
#
loop_
_entity.id
_entity.type
_entity.pdbx_description
1 polymer ?
#
loop_
_entity_poly.entity_id
_entity_poly.type
_entity_poly.pdbx_seq_one_letter_code
_entity_poly.pdbx_strand_id
1 'polypeptide(L)'
;MTAWLAANCAVDDILEAMPLAAATFALKEAILKLQGKKSNGLLPNNLETYLQFRGRTMGIHPFFTLIRTLHEPVEEEYLTGLRNLQKGVSLILGLQNDLVGLEKDRRNGETMNAVLVSLKEQAGMDVDRMDMILPRTIQDVCDIHNLCVSAAVEMHEGLHFSLNGDAHDPILETAILAFADTHLKWCASSKRYQAKVE
;
A
#
# COMPACT_ATOMS: atom_id res chain seq x y z
N MET A 1 16.27 0.69 -5.58
CA MET A 1 15.75 0.58 -6.97
C MET A 1 15.10 -0.77 -7.23
N THR A 2 15.50 -1.82 -6.51
CA THR A 2 15.19 -3.24 -6.76
C THR A 2 13.73 -3.66 -6.58
N ALA A 3 12.99 -3.20 -5.56
CA ALA A 3 11.58 -3.63 -5.38
C ALA A 3 10.61 -3.03 -6.40
N TRP A 4 10.74 -1.73 -6.69
CA TRP A 4 9.97 -1.08 -7.76
C TRP A 4 10.38 -1.58 -9.15
N LEU A 5 11.67 -1.88 -9.34
CA LEU A 5 12.14 -2.52 -10.57
C LEU A 5 11.60 -3.95 -10.70
N ALA A 6 11.61 -4.76 -9.63
CA ALA A 6 11.04 -6.11 -9.64
C ALA A 6 9.53 -6.10 -9.87
N ALA A 7 8.80 -5.16 -9.26
CA ALA A 7 7.38 -4.97 -9.52
C ALA A 7 7.13 -4.57 -10.98
N ASN A 8 7.92 -3.63 -11.53
CA ASN A 8 7.81 -3.24 -12.93
C ASN A 8 8.21 -4.36 -13.90
N CYS A 9 9.27 -5.12 -13.60
CA CYS A 9 9.65 -6.29 -14.39
C CYS A 9 8.55 -7.34 -14.36
N ALA A 10 7.95 -7.60 -13.20
CA ALA A 10 6.80 -8.50 -13.12
C ALA A 10 5.58 -7.96 -13.89
N VAL A 11 5.32 -6.63 -13.90
CA VAL A 11 4.29 -6.03 -14.78
C VAL A 11 4.60 -6.30 -16.25
N ASP A 12 5.84 -6.05 -16.67
CA ASP A 12 6.27 -6.23 -18.06
C ASP A 12 6.17 -7.71 -18.47
N ASP A 13 6.67 -8.64 -17.65
CA ASP A 13 6.57 -10.08 -17.88
C ASP A 13 5.10 -10.53 -18.03
N ILE A 14 4.20 -9.99 -17.20
CA ILE A 14 2.76 -10.25 -17.28
C ILE A 14 2.18 -9.68 -18.58
N LEU A 15 2.52 -8.43 -18.93
CA LEU A 15 2.04 -7.78 -20.14
C LEU A 15 2.53 -8.49 -21.41
N GLU A 16 3.76 -8.99 -21.42
CA GLU A 16 4.33 -9.76 -22.53
C GLU A 16 3.65 -11.12 -22.71
N ALA A 17 3.24 -11.77 -21.61
CA ALA A 17 2.54 -13.05 -21.65
C ALA A 17 1.04 -12.94 -21.98
N MET A 18 0.46 -11.73 -21.90
CA MET A 18 -0.97 -11.51 -22.10
C MET A 18 -1.36 -11.29 -23.58
N PRO A 19 -2.54 -11.79 -24.01
CA PRO A 19 -3.12 -11.39 -25.28
C PRO A 19 -3.34 -9.87 -25.33
N LEU A 20 -3.04 -9.24 -26.47
CA LEU A 20 -3.07 -7.78 -26.65
C LEU A 20 -4.39 -7.13 -26.21
N ALA A 21 -5.53 -7.80 -26.46
CA ALA A 21 -6.85 -7.33 -26.05
C ALA A 21 -7.01 -7.27 -24.52
N ALA A 22 -6.52 -8.29 -23.80
CA ALA A 22 -6.56 -8.37 -22.35
C ALA A 22 -5.59 -7.35 -21.71
N ALA A 23 -4.38 -7.22 -22.26
CA ALA A 23 -3.39 -6.24 -21.82
C ALA A 23 -3.93 -4.81 -21.98
N THR A 24 -4.55 -4.51 -23.13
CA THR A 24 -5.18 -3.21 -23.39
C THR A 24 -6.32 -2.92 -22.41
N PHE A 25 -7.16 -3.91 -22.09
CA PHE A 25 -8.24 -3.76 -21.13
C PHE A 25 -7.72 -3.48 -19.71
N ALA A 26 -6.74 -4.27 -19.25
CA ALA A 26 -6.15 -4.12 -17.92
C ALA A 26 -5.42 -2.77 -17.75
N LEU A 27 -4.70 -2.31 -18.78
CA LEU A 27 -4.05 -1.00 -18.79
C LEU A 27 -5.07 0.15 -18.77
N LYS A 28 -6.19 0.05 -19.49
CA LYS A 28 -7.26 1.05 -19.44
C LYS A 28 -7.90 1.15 -18.05
N GLU A 29 -8.20 0.01 -17.42
CA GLU A 29 -8.71 -0.06 -16.06
C GLU A 29 -7.73 0.55 -15.04
N ALA A 30 -6.44 0.27 -15.19
CA ALA A 30 -5.38 0.84 -14.37
C ALA A 30 -5.31 2.37 -14.52
N ILE A 31 -5.32 2.88 -15.75
CA ILE A 31 -5.28 4.32 -16.06
C ILE A 31 -6.50 5.03 -15.45
N LEU A 32 -7.71 4.49 -15.62
CA LEU A 32 -8.94 5.07 -15.07
C LEU A 32 -8.89 5.18 -13.53
N LYS A 33 -8.28 4.20 -12.86
CA LYS A 33 -8.12 4.20 -11.40
C LYS A 33 -7.03 5.16 -10.93
N LEU A 34 -5.94 5.30 -11.69
CA LEU A 34 -4.89 6.30 -11.44
C LEU A 34 -5.38 7.74 -11.66
N GLN A 35 -6.33 7.93 -12.58
CA GLN A 35 -6.98 9.22 -12.85
C GLN A 35 -8.02 9.62 -11.76
N GLY A 36 -8.05 8.93 -10.62
CA GLY A 36 -9.05 9.03 -9.56
C GLY A 36 -9.77 10.37 -9.46
N LYS A 37 -11.12 10.33 -9.49
CA LYS A 37 -12.00 11.49 -9.25
C LYS A 37 -11.54 12.23 -8.00
N LYS A 38 -11.11 13.49 -8.16
CA LYS A 38 -10.96 14.45 -7.06
C LYS A 38 -12.31 14.56 -6.34
N SER A 39 -12.41 14.04 -5.12
CA SER A 39 -13.57 14.32 -4.27
C SER A 39 -13.47 15.77 -3.81
N ASN A 40 -14.34 16.64 -4.34
CA ASN A 40 -14.47 18.05 -3.96
C ASN A 40 -15.12 18.27 -2.56
N GLY A 41 -15.04 17.29 -1.66
CA GLY A 41 -15.56 17.41 -0.30
C GLY A 41 -14.44 17.84 0.66
N LEU A 42 -14.68 18.87 1.47
CA LEU A 42 -13.85 19.20 2.64
C LEU A 42 -13.97 18.04 3.65
N LEU A 43 -13.14 17.02 3.47
CA LEU A 43 -12.98 15.99 4.49
C LEU A 43 -12.08 16.52 5.61
N PRO A 44 -12.32 16.12 6.86
CA PRO A 44 -11.52 16.58 7.99
C PRO A 44 -10.05 16.18 7.81
N ASN A 45 -9.13 17.11 8.08
CA ASN A 45 -7.70 16.85 8.00
C ASN A 45 -7.21 16.13 9.26
N ASN A 46 -7.64 14.87 9.43
CA ASN A 46 -7.31 13.99 10.55
C ASN A 46 -6.68 12.67 10.08
N LEU A 47 -6.10 11.93 11.03
CA LEU A 47 -5.41 10.68 10.74
C LEU A 47 -6.34 9.65 10.08
N GLU A 48 -7.57 9.51 10.58
CA GLU A 48 -8.54 8.55 10.03
C GLU A 48 -8.80 8.80 8.53
N THR A 49 -9.09 10.05 8.16
CA THR A 49 -9.32 10.44 6.77
C THR A 49 -8.06 10.20 5.94
N TYR A 50 -6.89 10.55 6.47
CA TYR A 50 -5.63 10.32 5.78
C TYR A 50 -5.43 8.82 5.43
N LEU A 51 -5.65 7.91 6.39
CA LEU A 51 -5.49 6.47 6.19
C LEU A 51 -6.43 5.93 5.10
N GLN A 52 -7.66 6.44 5.00
CA GLN A 52 -8.62 6.05 3.95
C GLN A 52 -8.12 6.36 2.53
N PHE A 53 -7.37 7.44 2.36
CA PHE A 53 -6.80 7.83 1.06
C PHE A 53 -5.42 7.24 0.82
N ARG A 54 -4.60 7.10 1.86
CA ARG A 54 -3.20 6.71 1.72
C ARG A 54 -3.04 5.38 1.00
N GLY A 55 -3.88 4.39 1.35
CA GLY A 55 -3.92 3.09 0.67
C GLY A 55 -4.28 3.17 -0.82
N ARG A 56 -4.91 4.24 -1.31
CA ARG A 56 -5.26 4.41 -2.72
C ARG A 56 -4.14 5.05 -3.55
N THR A 57 -3.22 5.76 -2.90
CA THR A 57 -2.20 6.59 -3.56
C THR A 57 -0.88 5.87 -3.84
N MET A 58 -0.75 4.58 -3.48
CA MET A 58 0.50 3.83 -3.66
C MET A 58 0.76 3.37 -5.10
N GLY A 59 -0.22 3.51 -6.01
CA GLY A 59 -0.03 3.19 -7.43
C GLY A 59 0.18 1.71 -7.74
N ILE A 60 -0.09 0.80 -6.78
CA ILE A 60 0.07 -0.65 -6.95
C ILE A 60 -1.17 -1.33 -7.54
N HIS A 61 -2.30 -0.62 -7.64
CA HIS A 61 -3.55 -1.14 -8.19
C HIS A 61 -3.45 -1.68 -9.65
N PRO A 62 -2.68 -1.03 -10.55
CA PRO A 62 -2.42 -1.57 -11.90
C PRO A 62 -1.81 -2.98 -11.89
N PHE A 63 -0.84 -3.23 -11.00
CA PHE A 63 -0.17 -4.52 -10.85
C PHE A 63 -1.17 -5.63 -10.56
N PHE A 64 -2.04 -5.41 -9.58
CA PHE A 64 -3.06 -6.38 -9.19
C PHE A 64 -4.18 -6.53 -10.22
N THR A 65 -4.43 -5.50 -11.02
CA THR A 65 -5.39 -5.60 -12.12
C THR A 65 -4.85 -6.55 -13.19
N LEU A 66 -3.56 -6.48 -13.51
CA LEU A 66 -2.88 -7.35 -14.47
C LEU A 66 -2.75 -8.79 -13.96
N ILE A 67 -2.23 -8.97 -12.75
CA ILE A 67 -2.09 -10.31 -12.15
C ILE A 67 -3.43 -11.08 -12.14
N ARG A 68 -4.55 -10.41 -11.83
CA ARG A 68 -5.87 -11.06 -11.81
C ARG A 68 -6.34 -11.56 -13.18
N THR A 69 -5.85 -10.99 -14.28
CA THR A 69 -6.24 -11.43 -15.62
C THR A 69 -5.53 -12.71 -16.07
N LEU A 70 -4.52 -13.17 -15.33
CA LEU A 70 -3.80 -14.40 -15.61
C LEU A 70 -4.46 -15.66 -15.02
N HIS A 71 -5.54 -15.51 -14.25
CA HIS A 71 -6.21 -16.63 -13.57
C HIS A 71 -7.71 -16.68 -13.93
N GLU A 72 -8.16 -17.79 -14.55
CA GLU A 72 -9.58 -18.14 -14.81
C GLU A 72 -9.93 -19.47 -14.12
N PRO A 73 -11.17 -19.71 -13.63
CA PRO A 73 -12.17 -18.76 -13.15
C PRO A 73 -12.07 -18.59 -11.62
N VAL A 74 -12.23 -17.35 -11.15
CA VAL A 74 -12.17 -17.03 -9.73
C VAL A 74 -13.57 -16.76 -9.21
N GLU A 75 -14.03 -17.57 -8.25
CA GLU A 75 -15.28 -17.34 -7.54
C GLU A 75 -15.36 -15.89 -7.01
N GLU A 76 -16.55 -15.29 -7.06
CA GLU A 76 -16.74 -13.88 -6.68
C GLU A 76 -16.29 -13.60 -5.23
N GLU A 77 -16.44 -14.60 -4.36
CA GLU A 77 -16.00 -14.56 -2.97
C GLU A 77 -14.46 -14.49 -2.87
N TYR A 78 -13.73 -15.38 -3.55
CA TYR A 78 -12.27 -15.33 -3.61
C TYR A 78 -11.77 -14.02 -4.24
N LEU A 79 -12.41 -13.54 -5.32
CA LEU A 79 -12.12 -12.23 -5.91
C LEU A 79 -12.33 -11.08 -4.92
N THR A 80 -13.33 -11.17 -4.05
CA THR A 80 -13.61 -10.16 -3.03
C THR A 80 -12.58 -10.19 -1.92
N GLY A 81 -12.20 -11.38 -1.46
CA GLY A 81 -11.11 -11.57 -0.51
C GLY A 81 -9.78 -11.02 -1.01
N LEU A 82 -9.39 -11.34 -2.26
CA LEU A 82 -8.18 -10.80 -2.89
C LEU A 82 -8.20 -9.26 -2.94
N ARG A 83 -9.34 -8.65 -3.28
CA ARG A 83 -9.48 -7.19 -3.27
C ARG A 83 -9.33 -6.59 -1.87
N ASN A 84 -9.82 -7.27 -0.85
CA ASN A 84 -9.72 -6.80 0.54
C ASN A 84 -8.28 -6.92 1.05
N LEU A 85 -7.61 -8.06 0.78
CA LEU A 85 -6.20 -8.25 1.06
C LEU A 85 -5.34 -7.17 0.36
N GLN A 86 -5.60 -6.92 -0.92
CA GLN A 86 -4.92 -5.88 -1.69
C GLN A 86 -5.08 -4.48 -1.05
N LYS A 87 -6.28 -4.11 -0.61
CA LYS A 87 -6.52 -2.83 0.06
C LYS A 87 -5.73 -2.73 1.37
N GLY A 88 -5.71 -3.82 2.15
CA GLY A 88 -4.93 -3.91 3.39
C GLY A 88 -3.43 -3.72 3.14
N VAL A 89 -2.87 -4.48 2.20
CA VAL A 89 -1.46 -4.35 1.78
C VAL A 89 -1.15 -2.94 1.28
N SER A 90 -2.04 -2.32 0.50
CA SER A 90 -1.79 -0.96 0.00
C SER A 90 -1.66 0.07 1.14
N LEU A 91 -2.43 -0.08 2.22
CA LEU A 91 -2.30 0.75 3.41
C LEU A 91 -1.00 0.47 4.16
N ILE A 92 -0.63 -0.81 4.31
CA ILE A 92 0.65 -1.23 4.90
C ILE A 92 1.82 -0.55 4.17
N LEU A 93 1.86 -0.61 2.84
CA LEU A 93 2.93 0.02 2.05
C LEU A 93 2.98 1.54 2.26
N GLY A 94 1.82 2.18 2.33
CA GLY A 94 1.70 3.61 2.62
C GLY A 94 2.27 3.98 3.98
N LEU A 95 1.95 3.21 5.02
CA LEU A 95 2.47 3.41 6.36
C LEU A 95 3.97 3.14 6.48
N GLN A 96 4.48 2.12 5.79
CA GLN A 96 5.93 1.86 5.72
C GLN A 96 6.67 3.04 5.09
N ASN A 97 6.11 3.63 4.02
CA ASN A 97 6.67 4.82 3.38
C ASN A 97 6.68 6.02 4.34
N ASP A 98 5.59 6.22 5.09
CA ASP A 98 5.46 7.32 6.04
C ASP A 98 6.43 7.17 7.22
N LEU A 99 6.53 5.98 7.80
CA LEU A 99 7.39 5.70 8.95
C LEU A 99 8.88 5.79 8.58
N VAL A 100 9.29 5.14 7.50
CA VAL A 100 10.70 5.12 7.07
C VAL A 100 11.11 6.46 6.44
N GLY A 101 10.17 7.19 5.84
CA GLY A 101 10.39 8.51 5.25
C GLY A 101 10.21 9.69 6.18
N LEU A 102 9.77 9.47 7.43
CA LEU A 102 9.40 10.53 8.35
C LEU A 102 10.46 11.62 8.50
N GLU A 103 11.72 11.23 8.71
CA GLU A 103 12.81 12.19 8.92
C GLU A 103 13.02 13.09 7.70
N LYS A 104 13.00 12.50 6.49
CA LYS A 104 13.08 13.26 5.25
C LYS A 104 11.87 14.18 5.08
N ASP A 105 10.68 13.66 5.33
CA ASP A 105 9.42 14.41 5.17
C ASP A 105 9.39 15.62 6.12
N ARG A 106 9.85 15.45 7.37
CA ARG A 106 10.04 16.55 8.33
C ARG A 106 10.99 17.61 7.81
N ARG A 107 12.18 17.23 7.32
CA ARG A 107 13.18 18.17 6.78
C ARG A 107 12.68 18.95 5.58
N ASN A 108 11.91 18.31 4.72
CA ASN A 108 11.38 18.91 3.49
C ASN A 108 10.09 19.73 3.72
N GLY A 109 9.53 19.73 4.93
CA GLY A 109 8.26 20.38 5.22
C GLY A 109 7.06 19.70 4.55
N GLU A 110 7.16 18.42 4.23
CA GLU A 110 6.05 17.62 3.71
C GLU A 110 4.97 17.49 4.77
N THR A 111 3.70 17.48 4.36
CA THR A 111 2.55 17.45 5.30
C THR A 111 1.74 16.17 5.20
N MET A 112 1.91 15.42 4.11
CA MET A 112 1.10 14.24 3.78
C MET A 112 1.77 12.95 4.26
N ASN A 113 1.97 12.84 5.57
CA ASN A 113 2.56 11.70 6.27
C ASN A 113 1.71 11.38 7.51
N ALA A 114 1.38 10.10 7.75
CA ALA A 114 0.50 9.69 8.84
C ALA A 114 0.93 10.26 10.21
N VAL A 115 2.22 10.24 10.53
CA VAL A 115 2.74 10.78 11.80
C VAL A 115 2.51 12.28 11.87
N LEU A 116 2.84 13.01 10.80
CA LEU A 116 2.71 14.48 10.75
C LEU A 116 1.25 14.94 10.80
N VAL A 117 0.35 14.22 10.14
CA VAL A 117 -1.10 14.47 10.20
C VAL A 117 -1.59 14.26 11.63
N SER A 118 -1.20 13.16 12.27
CA SER A 118 -1.60 12.86 13.66
C SER A 118 -1.05 13.88 14.66
N LEU A 119 0.20 14.32 14.50
CA LEU A 119 0.78 15.38 15.32
C LEU A 119 -0.03 16.68 15.23
N LYS A 120 -0.35 17.10 14.00
CA LYS A 120 -1.12 18.31 13.76
C LYS A 120 -2.54 18.19 14.32
N GLU A 121 -3.15 17.02 14.24
CA GLU A 121 -4.45 16.75 14.86
C GLU A 121 -4.41 16.87 16.39
N GLN A 122 -3.37 16.34 17.04
CA GLN A 122 -3.26 16.28 18.50
C GLN A 122 -2.74 17.58 19.15
N ALA A 123 -1.82 18.28 18.47
CA ALA A 123 -1.11 19.45 19.00
C ALA A 123 -1.38 20.75 18.24
N GLY A 124 -2.09 20.71 17.10
CA GLY A 124 -2.34 21.87 16.27
C GLY A 124 -1.05 22.39 15.62
N MET A 125 -0.70 23.65 15.91
CA MET A 125 0.49 24.33 15.39
C MET A 125 1.56 24.57 16.47
N ASP A 126 1.39 23.98 17.66
CA ASP A 126 2.31 24.10 18.79
C ASP A 126 3.51 23.15 18.60
N VAL A 127 4.65 23.71 18.18
CA VAL A 127 5.87 22.95 17.84
C VAL A 127 6.44 22.24 19.07
N ASP A 128 6.49 22.90 20.22
CA ASP A 128 7.03 22.32 21.45
C ASP A 128 6.20 21.10 21.88
N ARG A 129 4.87 21.22 21.77
CA ARG A 129 3.97 20.11 22.03
C ARG A 129 4.10 18.99 21.00
N MET A 130 4.27 19.32 19.71
CA MET A 130 4.48 18.32 18.65
C MET A 130 5.75 17.51 18.89
N ASP A 131 6.86 18.17 19.25
CA ASP A 131 8.12 17.47 19.54
C ASP A 131 8.05 16.63 20.81
N MET A 132 7.31 17.10 21.83
CA MET A 132 7.07 16.32 23.06
C MET A 132 6.31 15.01 22.80
N ILE A 133 5.30 15.03 21.92
CA ILE A 133 4.46 13.84 21.65
C ILE A 133 4.97 12.99 20.48
N LEU A 134 5.95 13.47 19.70
CA LEU A 134 6.48 12.80 18.52
C LEU A 134 6.80 11.31 18.73
N PRO A 135 7.57 10.90 19.76
CA PRO A 135 7.90 9.48 19.93
C PRO A 135 6.66 8.61 20.14
N ARG A 136 5.68 9.13 20.88
CA ARG A 136 4.40 8.44 21.11
C ARG A 136 3.59 8.33 19.82
N THR A 137 3.49 9.42 19.06
CA THR A 137 2.75 9.41 17.79
C THR A 137 3.39 8.47 16.76
N ILE A 138 4.72 8.37 16.73
CA ILE A 138 5.41 7.36 15.90
C ILE A 138 4.99 5.96 16.32
N GLN A 139 4.99 5.68 17.63
CA GLN A 139 4.57 4.37 18.15
C GLN A 139 3.10 4.07 17.80
N ASP A 140 2.19 5.02 17.95
CA ASP A 140 0.78 4.85 17.59
C ASP A 140 0.61 4.47 16.10
N VAL A 141 1.38 5.10 15.20
CA VAL A 141 1.35 4.78 13.76
C VAL A 141 2.00 3.42 13.47
N CYS A 142 3.07 3.05 14.19
CA CYS A 142 3.65 1.71 14.12
C CYS A 142 2.64 0.63 14.55
N ASP A 143 1.87 0.88 15.61
CA ASP A 143 0.86 -0.05 16.12
C ASP A 143 -0.27 -0.22 15.10
N ILE A 144 -0.73 0.86 14.47
CA ILE A 144 -1.70 0.80 13.36
C ILE A 144 -1.14 -0.05 12.20
N HIS A 145 0.12 0.18 11.80
CA HIS A 145 0.77 -0.62 10.77
C HIS A 145 0.78 -2.11 11.13
N ASN A 146 1.17 -2.46 12.35
CA ASN A 146 1.27 -3.85 12.80
C ASN A 146 -0.10 -4.54 12.89
N LEU A 147 -1.15 -3.80 13.27
CA LEU A 147 -2.53 -4.27 13.21
C LEU A 147 -2.96 -4.56 11.76
N CYS A 148 -2.62 -3.67 10.82
CA CYS A 148 -2.91 -3.92 9.40
C CYS A 148 -2.17 -5.15 8.86
N VAL A 149 -0.89 -5.33 9.23
CA VAL A 149 -0.10 -6.52 8.84
C VAL A 149 -0.74 -7.79 9.38
N SER A 150 -1.10 -7.82 10.67
CA SER A 150 -1.71 -8.98 11.30
C SER A 150 -3.03 -9.36 10.60
N ALA A 151 -3.90 -8.37 10.34
CA ALA A 151 -5.14 -8.59 9.62
C ALA A 151 -4.92 -9.08 8.17
N ALA A 152 -3.86 -8.62 7.49
CA ALA A 152 -3.52 -9.08 6.15
C ALA A 152 -3.04 -10.54 6.13
N VAL A 153 -2.29 -10.97 7.16
CA VAL A 153 -1.88 -12.37 7.33
C VAL A 153 -3.10 -13.26 7.57
N GLU A 154 -4.01 -12.86 8.48
CA GLU A 154 -5.25 -13.60 8.72
C GLU A 154 -6.13 -13.72 7.46
N MET A 155 -6.23 -12.65 6.67
CA MET A 155 -6.94 -12.67 5.39
C MET A 155 -6.28 -13.60 4.38
N HIS A 156 -4.94 -13.63 4.31
CA HIS A 156 -4.20 -14.54 3.44
C HIS A 156 -4.46 -16.00 3.82
N GLU A 157 -4.38 -16.34 5.11
CA GLU A 157 -4.69 -17.68 5.60
C GLU A 157 -6.12 -18.08 5.28
N GLY A 158 -7.09 -17.19 5.51
CA GLY A 158 -8.50 -17.44 5.20
C GLY A 158 -8.74 -17.71 3.72
N LEU A 159 -8.08 -16.97 2.82
CA LEU A 159 -8.18 -17.20 1.37
C LEU A 159 -7.57 -18.55 0.97
N HIS A 160 -6.46 -18.92 1.60
CA HIS A 160 -5.79 -20.19 1.36
C HIS A 160 -6.66 -21.39 1.76
N PHE A 161 -7.40 -21.30 2.88
CA PHE A 161 -8.27 -22.39 3.35
C PHE A 161 -9.56 -22.56 2.51
N SER A 162 -10.14 -21.48 2.01
CA SER A 162 -11.38 -21.53 1.20
C SER A 162 -11.22 -22.25 -0.14
N LEU A 163 -9.99 -22.49 -0.60
CA LEU A 163 -9.69 -23.07 -1.92
C LEU A 163 -9.36 -24.57 -1.89
N ASN A 164 -9.39 -25.24 -0.73
CA ASN A 164 -9.01 -26.67 -0.58
C ASN A 164 -9.95 -27.70 -1.27
N GLY A 165 -10.75 -27.28 -2.26
CA GLY A 165 -11.65 -28.13 -3.05
C GLY A 165 -11.22 -28.38 -4.50
N ASP A 166 -10.42 -27.52 -5.12
CA ASP A 166 -9.96 -27.71 -6.51
C ASP A 166 -8.68 -26.92 -6.81
N ALA A 167 -7.92 -27.37 -7.81
CA ALA A 167 -6.54 -27.01 -8.13
C ALA A 167 -6.27 -25.51 -8.46
N HIS A 168 -6.40 -24.61 -7.48
CA HIS A 168 -5.93 -23.23 -7.57
C HIS A 168 -4.57 -23.07 -6.89
N ASP A 169 -3.61 -22.53 -7.65
CA ASP A 169 -2.28 -22.23 -7.16
C ASP A 169 -2.33 -20.93 -6.31
N PRO A 170 -1.98 -20.95 -5.01
CA PRO A 170 -2.10 -19.80 -4.08
C PRO A 170 -1.11 -18.65 -4.36
N ILE A 171 -0.62 -18.56 -5.61
CA ILE A 171 0.35 -17.56 -6.07
C ILE A 171 -0.19 -16.15 -5.83
N LEU A 172 -1.49 -15.92 -6.02
CA LEU A 172 -2.06 -14.57 -6.02
C LEU A 172 -2.04 -13.90 -4.65
N GLU A 173 -2.65 -14.52 -3.65
CA GLU A 173 -2.69 -13.99 -2.29
C GLU A 173 -1.28 -13.93 -1.69
N THR A 174 -0.44 -14.92 -1.98
CA THR A 174 0.95 -14.96 -1.51
C THR A 174 1.78 -13.85 -2.14
N ALA A 175 1.63 -13.61 -3.44
CA ALA A 175 2.28 -12.51 -4.13
C ALA A 175 1.82 -11.17 -3.55
N ILE A 176 0.51 -10.96 -3.33
CA ILE A 176 -0.03 -9.74 -2.71
C ILE A 176 0.61 -9.51 -1.34
N LEU A 177 0.65 -10.51 -0.46
CA LEU A 177 1.22 -10.36 0.87
C LEU A 177 2.73 -10.10 0.83
N ALA A 178 3.46 -10.74 -0.09
CA ALA A 178 4.91 -10.58 -0.24
C ALA A 178 5.33 -9.15 -0.63
N PHE A 179 4.43 -8.32 -1.17
CA PHE A 179 4.70 -6.89 -1.39
C PHE A 179 5.02 -6.17 -0.09
N ALA A 180 4.35 -6.50 1.03
CA ALA A 180 4.57 -5.84 2.31
C ALA A 180 6.01 -6.02 2.81
N ASP A 181 6.53 -7.24 2.75
CA ASP A 181 7.92 -7.55 3.13
C ASP A 181 8.93 -6.94 2.16
N THR A 182 8.70 -7.12 0.86
CA THR A 182 9.61 -6.64 -0.20
C THR A 182 9.73 -5.11 -0.18
N HIS A 183 8.61 -4.41 0.02
CA HIS A 183 8.58 -2.96 0.09
C HIS A 183 9.27 -2.46 1.36
N LEU A 184 9.06 -3.08 2.52
CA LEU A 184 9.76 -2.70 3.75
C LEU A 184 11.28 -2.82 3.63
N LYS A 185 11.76 -3.96 3.10
CA LYS A 185 13.19 -4.19 2.81
C LYS A 185 13.76 -3.10 1.89
N TRP A 186 12.98 -2.69 0.89
CA TRP A 186 13.38 -1.60 0.00
C TRP A 186 13.37 -0.24 0.67
N CYS A 187 12.34 0.10 1.44
CA CYS A 187 12.28 1.34 2.20
C CYS A 187 13.51 1.48 3.12
N ALA A 188 13.85 0.41 3.85
CA ALA A 188 14.99 0.40 4.76
C ALA A 188 16.36 0.52 4.07
N SER A 189 16.49 0.02 2.84
CA SER A 189 17.78 -0.02 2.12
C SER A 189 17.96 1.10 1.07
N SER A 190 16.90 1.83 0.75
CA SER A 190 16.91 2.81 -0.34
C SER A 190 17.51 4.15 0.07
N LYS A 191 18.45 4.65 -0.75
CA LYS A 191 19.02 6.01 -0.63
C LYS A 191 17.96 7.11 -0.61
N ARG A 192 16.74 6.85 -1.11
CA ARG A 192 15.60 7.77 -1.07
C ARG A 192 15.20 8.16 0.35
N TYR A 193 15.36 7.25 1.31
CA TYR A 193 14.95 7.41 2.70
C TYR A 193 16.11 7.67 3.66
N GLN A 194 17.35 7.47 3.19
CA GLN A 194 18.53 7.82 3.95
C GLN A 194 18.63 9.34 4.05
N ALA A 195 18.59 9.86 5.28
CA ALA A 195 18.99 11.22 5.56
C ALA A 195 20.41 11.44 5.03
N LYS A 196 20.60 12.44 4.15
CA LYS A 196 21.95 12.91 3.84
C LYS A 196 22.53 13.47 5.14
N VAL A 197 23.62 12.88 5.59
CA VAL A 197 24.49 13.47 6.61
C VAL A 197 25.28 14.53 5.86
N GLU A 198 25.05 15.80 6.19
CA GLU A 198 25.94 16.91 5.80
C GLU A 198 27.11 16.99 6.78
#